data_AF-A0A1H5GSA3-F1
#
_entry.id   AF-A0A1H5GSA3-F1
#
_cell.length_a   1.000
_cell.length_b   1.000
_cell.length_c   1.000
_cell.angle_alpha   90.00
_cell.angle_beta   90.00
_cell.angle_gamma   90.00
#
_symmetry.space_group_name_H-M   'P 1'
#
loop_
_entity.id
_entity.type
_entity.pdbx_description
1 polymer ?
#
loop_
_entity_poly.entity_id
_entity_poly.type
_entity_poly.pdbx_seq_one_letter_code
_entity_poly.pdbx_strand_id
1 'polypeptide(L)'
;MPSLQTSYSKEIAKELGKIAVYLPGEEITVGDIIKFPYGKKLFKSSPTGTFTRVTNLKNLGITYDEPKESVTPDSYQFTSKDSVDIHFNVDAKLGSSITDFPKGESGVKISLSEEGAIFFYAIDCKKRELLDIPALQNQINDQGKTLVWDDTFLVTSVTIANKALVIQSNSKSSELILGGDIKGLQGSKAIELDVQSKIHIKKQRGNVFIKNWSDDVTVFMDVVRFKKKVFGRKKSHLTEEPFLDNDPSLSSIELEVVNIGEVINAKL
;
A
#
# COMPACT_ATOMS: atom_id res chain seq x y z
N MET A 1 16.45 10.61 9.61
CA MET A 1 15.01 10.77 9.37
C MET A 1 14.52 9.57 8.57
N PRO A 2 13.27 9.11 8.76
CA PRO A 2 12.68 8.10 7.89
C PRO A 2 12.74 8.57 6.44
N SER A 3 12.88 7.62 5.50
CA SER A 3 12.62 7.93 4.11
C SER A 3 11.13 8.27 3.91
N LEU A 4 10.80 9.18 2.97
CA LEU A 4 9.41 9.57 2.68
C LEU A 4 8.51 8.37 2.36
N GLN A 5 9.10 7.34 1.74
CA GLN A 5 8.52 6.04 1.45
C GLN A 5 7.97 5.36 2.72
N THR A 6 8.80 5.35 3.75
CA THR A 6 8.53 4.68 5.02
C THR A 6 7.49 5.48 5.81
N SER A 7 7.59 6.81 5.79
CA SER A 7 6.60 7.70 6.40
C SER A 7 5.22 7.50 5.75
N TYR A 8 5.14 7.50 4.42
CA TYR A 8 3.90 7.23 3.68
C TYR A 8 3.25 5.91 4.08
N SER A 9 4.03 4.82 4.02
CA SER A 9 3.52 3.48 4.33
C SER A 9 2.99 3.39 5.77
N LYS A 10 3.67 4.02 6.73
CA LYS A 10 3.27 4.03 8.13
C LYS A 10 2.03 4.86 8.38
N GLU A 11 1.91 6.01 7.74
CA GLU A 11 0.78 6.90 7.92
C GLU A 11 -0.49 6.28 7.35
N ILE A 12 -0.41 5.68 6.15
CA ILE A 12 -1.50 4.87 5.59
C ILE A 12 -1.84 3.68 6.49
N ALA A 13 -0.85 2.96 7.01
CA ALA A 13 -1.09 1.84 7.93
C ALA A 13 -1.77 2.28 9.23
N LYS A 14 -1.38 3.43 9.78
CA LYS A 14 -1.93 3.98 11.01
C LYS A 14 -3.37 4.44 10.84
N GLU A 15 -3.67 5.15 9.74
CA GLU A 15 -4.94 5.84 9.56
C GLU A 15 -5.98 4.97 8.83
N LEU A 16 -5.54 4.09 7.91
CA LEU A 16 -6.43 3.22 7.14
C LEU A 16 -6.33 1.74 7.52
N GLY A 17 -5.34 1.34 8.33
CA GLY A 17 -5.15 -0.07 8.67
C GLY A 17 -4.72 -0.93 7.47
N LYS A 18 -4.04 -0.32 6.48
CA LYS A 18 -3.66 -0.96 5.21
C LYS A 18 -2.15 -0.91 4.97
N ILE A 19 -1.62 -1.88 4.24
CA ILE A 19 -0.25 -1.79 3.73
C ILE A 19 -0.31 -1.10 2.38
N ALA A 20 0.29 0.10 2.31
CA ALA A 20 0.28 0.89 1.10
C ALA A 20 1.20 0.29 0.03
N VAL A 21 0.77 0.38 -1.22
CA VAL A 21 1.66 0.17 -2.36
C VAL A 21 2.39 1.49 -2.60
N TYR A 22 3.66 1.55 -2.18
CA TYR A 22 4.48 2.74 -2.42
C TYR A 22 4.89 2.80 -3.89
N LEU A 23 4.84 4.01 -4.50
CA LEU A 23 4.79 4.25 -5.95
C LEU A 23 3.56 3.61 -6.60
N PRO A 24 2.45 4.35 -6.72
CA PRO A 24 1.33 3.89 -7.52
C PRO A 24 1.75 3.75 -8.98
N GLY A 25 1.95 2.51 -9.43
CA GLY A 25 2.44 2.18 -10.77
C GLY A 25 3.43 1.03 -10.83
N GLU A 26 3.99 0.58 -9.69
CA GLU A 26 4.61 -0.74 -9.67
C GLU A 26 3.52 -1.80 -9.76
N GLU A 27 3.50 -2.52 -10.87
CA GLU A 27 2.56 -3.61 -11.09
C GLU A 27 2.83 -4.71 -10.07
N ILE A 28 1.89 -4.86 -9.15
CA ILE A 28 1.89 -5.92 -8.15
C ILE A 28 0.58 -6.68 -8.24
N THR A 29 0.69 -7.99 -8.20
CA THR A 29 -0.42 -8.91 -8.37
C THR A 29 -0.48 -9.92 -7.23
N VAL A 30 -1.66 -10.49 -7.03
CA VAL A 30 -1.84 -11.59 -6.08
C VAL A 30 -0.95 -12.77 -6.48
N GLY A 31 -0.26 -13.35 -5.52
CA GLY A 31 0.70 -14.44 -5.75
C GLY A 31 2.13 -13.97 -6.02
N ASP A 32 2.39 -12.66 -6.06
CA ASP A 32 3.76 -12.14 -6.13
C ASP A 32 4.50 -12.36 -4.81
N ILE A 33 5.80 -12.62 -4.93
CA ILE A 33 6.71 -12.78 -3.80
C ILE A 33 7.66 -11.60 -3.83
N ILE A 34 7.64 -10.81 -2.76
CA ILE A 34 8.33 -9.52 -2.67
C ILE A 34 9.24 -9.43 -1.46
N LYS A 35 10.16 -8.46 -1.49
CA LYS A 35 10.98 -8.06 -0.36
C LYS A 35 10.82 -6.57 -0.09
N PHE A 36 10.93 -6.16 1.17
CA PHE A 36 11.00 -4.76 1.56
C PHE A 36 12.43 -4.42 1.98
N PRO A 37 13.31 -4.00 1.04
CA PRO A 37 14.74 -3.84 1.32
C PRO A 37 15.03 -2.85 2.46
N TYR A 38 14.21 -1.80 2.60
CA TYR A 38 14.36 -0.80 3.66
C TYR A 38 13.53 -1.09 4.91
N GLY A 39 12.74 -2.17 4.90
CA GLY A 39 11.95 -2.62 6.04
C GLY A 39 12.70 -3.61 6.95
N LYS A 40 13.96 -3.93 6.63
CA LYS A 40 14.75 -4.92 7.36
C LYS A 40 15.22 -4.37 8.72
N LYS A 41 14.96 -5.14 9.79
CA LYS A 41 15.50 -4.89 11.13
C LYS A 41 16.39 -6.06 11.56
N LEU A 42 17.08 -5.89 12.69
CA LEU A 42 18.01 -6.87 13.27
C LEU A 42 17.42 -8.28 13.41
N PHE A 43 16.10 -8.41 13.64
CA PHE A 43 15.45 -9.70 13.86
C PHE A 43 14.16 -9.93 13.04
N LYS A 44 13.65 -8.93 12.33
CA LYS A 44 12.35 -9.04 11.63
C LYS A 44 12.18 -7.97 10.55
N SER A 45 11.85 -8.37 9.33
CA SER A 45 11.45 -7.45 8.25
C SER A 45 10.01 -6.97 8.43
N SER A 46 9.74 -5.71 8.13
CA SER A 46 8.41 -5.09 8.13
C SER A 46 8.04 -4.64 6.71
N PRO A 47 6.77 -4.78 6.27
CA PRO A 47 6.34 -4.34 4.95
C PRO A 47 6.13 -2.82 4.91
N THR A 48 7.23 -2.07 5.01
CA THR A 48 7.24 -0.61 4.98
C THR A 48 8.18 -0.10 3.88
N GLY A 49 7.76 0.96 3.18
CA GLY A 49 8.56 1.62 2.16
C GLY A 49 8.41 0.95 0.79
N THR A 50 9.45 1.03 -0.03
CA THR A 50 9.47 0.37 -1.35
C THR A 50 9.61 -1.14 -1.18
N PHE A 51 9.09 -1.87 -2.15
CA PHE A 51 9.31 -3.31 -2.28
C PHE A 51 10.02 -3.64 -3.59
N THR A 52 10.48 -4.87 -3.72
CA THR A 52 10.99 -5.42 -4.97
C THR A 52 10.39 -6.80 -5.21
N ARG A 53 9.93 -7.06 -6.43
CA ARG A 53 9.45 -8.38 -6.83
C ARG A 53 10.63 -9.34 -6.98
N VAL A 54 10.56 -10.47 -6.29
CA VAL A 54 11.54 -11.56 -6.37
C VAL A 54 11.09 -12.60 -7.40
N THR A 55 9.85 -13.05 -7.30
CA THR A 55 9.22 -14.04 -8.19
C THR A 55 7.71 -14.02 -7.98
N ASN A 56 6.99 -15.04 -8.45
CA ASN A 56 5.59 -15.28 -8.16
C ASN A 56 5.30 -16.78 -8.02
N LEU A 57 4.17 -17.15 -7.42
CA LEU A 57 3.77 -18.55 -7.22
C LEU A 57 3.72 -19.36 -8.53
N LYS A 58 3.26 -18.76 -9.64
CA LYS A 58 3.16 -19.44 -10.94
C LYS A 58 4.55 -19.84 -11.48
N ASN A 59 5.54 -18.96 -11.35
CA ASN A 59 6.93 -19.22 -11.74
C ASN A 59 7.58 -20.33 -10.89
N LEU A 60 7.02 -20.60 -9.71
CA LEU A 60 7.47 -21.67 -8.82
C LEU A 60 6.73 -22.99 -9.04
N GLY A 61 5.81 -23.06 -10.01
CA GLY A 61 4.98 -24.24 -10.27
C GLY A 61 3.85 -24.43 -9.26
N ILE A 62 3.64 -23.48 -8.34
CA ILE A 62 2.62 -23.57 -7.31
C ILE A 62 1.27 -23.20 -7.91
N THR A 63 0.34 -24.16 -7.87
CA THR A 63 -1.05 -23.97 -8.28
C THR A 63 -1.90 -23.50 -7.11
N TYR A 64 -2.78 -22.54 -7.36
CA TYR A 64 -3.72 -21.98 -6.39
C TYR A 64 -4.98 -21.51 -7.11
N ASP A 65 -6.08 -21.41 -6.37
CA ASP A 65 -7.35 -20.93 -6.92
C ASP A 65 -7.24 -19.48 -7.38
N GLU A 66 -7.94 -19.15 -8.48
CA GLU A 66 -7.94 -17.78 -8.99
C GLU A 66 -8.44 -16.79 -7.93
N PRO A 67 -7.77 -15.64 -7.74
CA PRO A 67 -8.13 -14.67 -6.71
C PRO A 67 -9.56 -14.16 -6.89
N LYS A 68 -10.32 -14.15 -5.79
CA LYS A 68 -11.70 -13.65 -5.79
C LYS A 68 -11.71 -12.13 -5.69
N GLU A 69 -12.55 -11.49 -6.51
CA GLU A 69 -12.80 -10.05 -6.44
C GLU A 69 -13.93 -9.74 -5.45
N SER A 70 -13.81 -8.63 -4.72
CA SER A 70 -14.86 -8.11 -3.84
C SER A 70 -16.07 -7.67 -4.65
N VAL A 71 -17.27 -7.95 -4.12
CA VAL A 71 -18.54 -7.64 -4.82
C VAL A 71 -18.84 -6.15 -4.78
N THR A 72 -18.60 -5.52 -3.63
CA THR A 72 -18.85 -4.10 -3.41
C THR A 72 -17.52 -3.34 -3.43
N PRO A 73 -17.40 -2.27 -4.24
CA PRO A 73 -16.24 -1.41 -4.19
C PRO A 73 -16.30 -0.50 -2.96
N ASP A 74 -15.12 -0.17 -2.41
CA ASP A 74 -14.95 0.83 -1.37
C ASP A 74 -14.34 2.11 -1.96
N SER A 75 -14.42 3.24 -1.26
CA SER A 75 -13.65 4.43 -1.60
C SER A 75 -12.89 4.92 -0.38
N TYR A 76 -11.72 5.50 -0.61
CA TYR A 76 -10.79 5.89 0.44
C TYR A 76 -10.33 7.32 0.21
N GLN A 77 -10.52 8.16 1.22
CA GLN A 77 -9.96 9.50 1.28
C GLN A 77 -9.14 9.64 2.56
N PHE A 78 -7.93 10.16 2.43
CA PHE A 78 -7.04 10.41 3.55
C PHE A 78 -6.22 11.69 3.33
N THR A 79 -6.04 12.45 4.40
CA THR A 79 -5.16 13.63 4.41
C THR A 79 -4.38 13.68 5.71
N SER A 80 -3.08 13.99 5.65
CA SER A 80 -2.27 14.22 6.85
C SER A 80 -2.91 15.30 7.72
N LYS A 81 -3.14 14.96 8.98
CA LYS A 81 -3.80 15.83 9.94
C LYS A 81 -2.96 17.09 10.17
N ASP A 82 -3.61 18.25 10.19
CA ASP A 82 -3.00 19.58 10.43
C ASP A 82 -1.93 20.04 9.42
N SER A 83 -1.55 19.18 8.48
CA SER A 83 -0.51 19.45 7.47
C SER A 83 -1.06 19.59 6.04
N VAL A 84 -2.37 19.42 5.86
CA VAL A 84 -3.06 19.56 4.56
C VAL A 84 -4.29 20.47 4.70
N ASP A 85 -4.32 21.49 3.86
CA ASP A 85 -5.44 22.43 3.71
C ASP A 85 -5.96 22.44 2.27
N ILE A 86 -7.27 22.36 2.13
CA ILE A 86 -7.96 22.28 0.85
C ILE A 86 -8.86 23.50 0.72
N HIS A 87 -8.58 24.32 -0.29
CA HIS A 87 -9.33 25.53 -0.60
C HIS A 87 -9.94 25.42 -1.99
N PHE A 88 -11.26 25.54 -2.07
CA PHE A 88 -11.97 25.64 -3.34
C PHE A 88 -11.91 27.09 -3.81
N ASN A 89 -11.09 27.34 -4.84
CA ASN A 89 -11.00 28.65 -5.48
C ASN A 89 -12.24 28.83 -6.36
N VAL A 90 -13.16 29.67 -5.87
CA VAL A 90 -14.19 30.29 -6.69
C VAL A 90 -13.59 31.59 -7.19
N ASP A 91 -13.48 31.78 -8.51
CA ASP A 91 -13.23 33.11 -9.03
C ASP A 91 -14.38 34.02 -8.57
N ALA A 92 -14.08 34.89 -7.60
CA ALA A 92 -15.03 35.66 -6.81
C ALA A 92 -15.67 36.81 -7.61
N LYS A 93 -16.42 36.47 -8.66
CA LYS A 93 -17.35 37.38 -9.34
C LYS A 93 -18.82 36.99 -9.16
N LEU A 94 -19.13 35.93 -8.42
CA LEU A 94 -20.50 35.50 -8.15
C LEU A 94 -20.78 35.60 -6.65
N GLY A 95 -21.82 36.37 -6.31
CA GLY A 95 -22.20 36.72 -4.95
C GLY A 95 -22.41 35.52 -4.02
N SER A 96 -22.26 35.79 -2.73
CA SER A 96 -22.09 34.90 -1.58
C SER A 96 -23.26 33.95 -1.23
N SER A 97 -23.88 33.29 -2.21
CA SER A 97 -25.09 32.48 -1.98
C SER A 97 -25.24 31.30 -2.95
N ILE A 98 -24.15 30.62 -3.28
CA ILE A 98 -24.20 29.43 -4.15
C ILE A 98 -23.72 28.21 -3.35
N THR A 99 -24.64 27.30 -3.05
CA THR A 99 -24.38 26.00 -2.40
C THR A 99 -23.91 24.94 -3.40
N ASP A 100 -24.07 25.18 -4.70
CA ASP A 100 -23.68 24.26 -5.79
C ASP A 100 -22.81 24.95 -6.83
N PHE A 101 -21.54 24.57 -6.91
CA PHE A 101 -20.57 25.19 -7.81
C PHE A 101 -20.94 24.96 -9.28
N PRO A 102 -20.90 26.00 -10.14
CA PRO A 102 -21.12 25.81 -11.58
C PRO A 102 -20.06 24.87 -12.15
N LYS A 103 -20.52 23.89 -12.94
CA LYS A 103 -19.64 22.97 -13.66
C LYS A 103 -18.90 23.74 -14.75
N GLY A 104 -17.63 24.03 -14.50
CA GLY A 104 -16.75 24.71 -15.45
C GLY A 104 -15.90 25.75 -14.74
N GLU A 105 -14.59 25.49 -14.67
CA GLU A 105 -13.53 26.38 -14.16
C GLU A 105 -13.30 26.45 -12.64
N SER A 106 -14.00 25.68 -11.82
CA SER A 106 -13.62 25.53 -10.41
C SER A 106 -12.19 24.96 -10.28
N GLY A 107 -11.42 25.54 -9.36
CA GLY A 107 -10.07 25.06 -9.02
C GLY A 107 -10.01 24.65 -7.56
N VAL A 108 -9.32 23.55 -7.26
CA VAL A 108 -9.02 23.17 -5.88
C VAL A 108 -7.55 23.39 -5.62
N LYS A 109 -7.26 24.25 -4.65
CA LYS A 109 -5.92 24.45 -4.11
C LYS A 109 -5.72 23.50 -2.93
N ILE A 110 -4.76 22.60 -3.05
CA ILE A 110 -4.27 21.72 -2.00
C ILE A 110 -2.95 22.31 -1.51
N SER A 111 -2.88 22.68 -0.24
CA SER A 111 -1.67 23.20 0.40
C SER A 111 -1.15 22.15 1.38
N LEU A 112 0.13 21.81 1.27
CA LEU A 112 0.82 20.89 2.16
C LEU A 112 1.88 21.68 2.94
N SER A 113 1.72 21.80 4.26
CA SER A 113 2.53 22.66 5.13
C SER A 113 3.70 21.95 5.81
N GLU A 114 3.90 20.65 5.54
CA GLU A 114 4.99 19.86 6.09
C GLU A 114 5.60 18.92 5.05
N GLU A 115 6.85 18.55 5.26
CA GLU A 115 7.50 17.49 4.49
C GLU A 115 6.91 16.13 4.88
N GLY A 116 6.58 15.31 3.88
CA GLY A 116 5.92 14.03 4.08
C GLY A 116 4.40 14.10 4.12
N ALA A 117 3.79 15.28 4.24
CA ALA A 117 2.33 15.45 4.24
C ALA A 117 1.69 14.84 2.98
N ILE A 118 0.56 14.16 3.17
CA ILE A 118 -0.08 13.28 2.19
C ILE A 118 -1.51 13.77 1.94
N PHE A 119 -1.87 13.88 0.68
CA PHE A 119 -3.26 13.85 0.23
C PHE A 119 -3.46 12.58 -0.60
N PHE A 120 -4.40 11.74 -0.20
CA PHE A 120 -4.70 10.46 -0.84
C PHE A 120 -6.19 10.36 -1.11
N TYR A 121 -6.54 10.01 -2.35
CA TYR A 121 -7.91 9.83 -2.77
C TYR A 121 -8.00 8.67 -3.76
N ALA A 122 -8.86 7.70 -3.50
CA ALA A 122 -9.04 6.52 -4.34
C ALA A 122 -10.52 6.13 -4.39
N ILE A 123 -11.09 6.03 -5.60
CA ILE A 123 -12.51 5.70 -5.83
C ILE A 123 -12.64 4.28 -6.39
N ASP A 124 -13.76 3.65 -6.06
CA ASP A 124 -14.19 2.37 -6.60
C ASP A 124 -13.11 1.29 -6.49
N CYS A 125 -12.54 1.21 -5.31
CA CYS A 125 -11.51 0.27 -4.93
C CYS A 125 -12.08 -1.13 -4.78
N LYS A 126 -11.60 -2.05 -5.61
CA LYS A 126 -11.93 -3.47 -5.53
C LYS A 126 -10.77 -4.27 -5.00
N LYS A 127 -11.06 -5.19 -4.09
CA LYS A 127 -10.07 -6.09 -3.53
C LYS A 127 -10.05 -7.40 -4.31
N ARG A 128 -8.87 -7.88 -4.69
CA ARG A 128 -8.64 -9.23 -5.22
C ARG A 128 -7.83 -10.01 -4.21
N GLU A 129 -8.29 -11.17 -3.76
CA GLU A 129 -7.64 -11.92 -2.67
C GLU A 129 -7.64 -13.44 -2.86
N LEU A 130 -6.64 -14.09 -2.28
CA LEU A 130 -6.59 -15.54 -2.09
C LEU A 130 -7.47 -15.94 -0.92
N LEU A 131 -8.27 -17.00 -1.10
CA LEU A 131 -9.20 -17.48 -0.08
C LEU A 131 -8.60 -18.56 0.81
N ASP A 132 -7.86 -19.53 0.25
CA ASP A 132 -7.37 -20.69 0.97
C ASP A 132 -5.85 -20.63 1.20
N ILE A 133 -5.44 -19.75 2.12
CA ILE A 133 -4.04 -19.63 2.55
C ILE A 133 -3.50 -20.95 3.15
N PRO A 134 -4.26 -21.73 3.94
CA PRO A 134 -3.79 -23.03 4.43
C PRO A 134 -3.49 -24.04 3.31
N ALA A 135 -4.36 -24.19 2.31
CA ALA A 135 -4.10 -25.08 1.18
C ALA A 135 -2.87 -24.63 0.38
N LEU A 136 -2.73 -23.33 0.16
CA LEU A 136 -1.56 -22.76 -0.50
C LEU A 136 -0.26 -23.03 0.29
N GLN A 137 -0.29 -22.93 1.61
CA GLN A 137 0.85 -23.26 2.46
C GLN A 137 1.27 -24.73 2.26
N ASN A 138 0.32 -25.66 2.15
CA ASN A 138 0.62 -27.07 1.89
C ASN A 138 1.28 -27.25 0.52
N GLN A 139 0.75 -26.61 -0.52
CA GLN A 139 1.35 -26.63 -1.87
C GLN A 139 2.78 -26.08 -1.88
N ILE A 140 3.02 -24.97 -1.18
CA ILE A 140 4.36 -24.39 -1.02
C ILE A 140 5.29 -25.37 -0.30
N ASN A 141 4.83 -26.08 0.73
CA ASN A 141 5.66 -27.04 1.46
C ASN A 141 6.02 -28.28 0.63
N ASP A 142 5.08 -28.74 -0.20
CA ASP A 142 5.29 -29.92 -1.04
C ASP A 142 6.32 -29.63 -2.15
N GLN A 143 6.32 -28.42 -2.70
CA GLN A 143 7.11 -28.05 -3.88
C GLN A 143 8.33 -27.13 -3.57
N GLY A 144 8.31 -26.36 -2.48
CA GLY A 144 9.19 -25.22 -2.22
C GLY A 144 10.52 -25.51 -1.52
N LYS A 145 11.04 -26.73 -1.64
CA LYS A 145 12.14 -27.26 -0.79
C LYS A 145 13.51 -26.59 -0.97
N THR A 146 13.69 -25.68 -1.93
CA THR A 146 15.02 -25.13 -2.30
C THR A 146 15.12 -23.60 -2.29
N LEU A 147 14.08 -22.87 -1.90
CA LEU A 147 14.09 -21.41 -1.93
C LEU A 147 14.49 -20.78 -0.58
N VAL A 148 15.30 -19.72 -0.65
CA VAL A 148 15.60 -18.88 0.52
C VAL A 148 14.45 -17.90 0.71
N TRP A 149 13.54 -18.26 1.60
CA TRP A 149 12.33 -17.51 1.91
C TRP A 149 12.53 -16.37 2.92
N ASP A 150 13.74 -16.24 3.46
CA ASP A 150 14.04 -15.25 4.48
C ASP A 150 13.82 -13.83 3.95
N ASP A 151 13.16 -13.02 4.79
CA ASP A 151 12.78 -11.63 4.50
C ASP A 151 11.88 -11.46 3.26
N THR A 152 11.18 -12.51 2.83
CA THR A 152 10.18 -12.43 1.76
C THR A 152 8.75 -12.39 2.30
N PHE A 153 7.88 -11.81 1.49
CA PHE A 153 6.46 -11.71 1.72
C PHE A 153 5.71 -12.19 0.48
N LEU A 154 4.63 -12.92 0.68
CA LEU A 154 3.69 -13.29 -0.36
C LEU A 154 2.54 -12.29 -0.36
N VAL A 155 2.23 -11.72 -1.51
CA VAL A 155 1.05 -10.87 -1.74
C VAL A 155 -0.18 -11.77 -1.82
N THR A 156 -1.03 -11.70 -0.80
CA THR A 156 -2.26 -12.49 -0.71
C THR A 156 -3.48 -11.70 -1.17
N SER A 157 -3.40 -10.38 -1.16
CA SER A 157 -4.42 -9.53 -1.76
C SER A 157 -3.85 -8.24 -2.33
N VAL A 158 -4.57 -7.67 -3.28
CA VAL A 158 -4.35 -6.31 -3.78
C VAL A 158 -5.67 -5.56 -3.83
N THR A 159 -5.63 -4.27 -3.51
CA THR A 159 -6.77 -3.36 -3.72
C THR A 159 -6.45 -2.43 -4.87
N ILE A 160 -7.28 -2.48 -5.91
CA ILE A 160 -7.13 -1.71 -7.14
C ILE A 160 -8.23 -0.66 -7.18
N ALA A 161 -7.84 0.61 -7.21
CA ALA A 161 -8.74 1.74 -7.38
C ALA A 161 -9.05 1.92 -8.86
N ASN A 162 -10.32 2.16 -9.20
CA ASN A 162 -10.67 2.58 -10.55
C ASN A 162 -9.98 3.91 -10.88
N LYS A 163 -10.02 4.87 -9.94
CA LYS A 163 -9.27 6.13 -10.02
C LYS A 163 -8.55 6.42 -8.73
N ALA A 164 -7.31 6.90 -8.81
CA ALA A 164 -6.60 7.40 -7.64
C ALA A 164 -5.80 8.67 -7.92
N LEU A 165 -5.69 9.53 -6.90
CA LEU A 165 -4.82 10.69 -6.82
C LEU A 165 -4.04 10.59 -5.50
N VAL A 166 -2.72 10.61 -5.59
CA VAL A 166 -1.83 10.61 -4.43
C VAL A 166 -0.86 11.76 -4.57
N ILE A 167 -0.79 12.61 -3.55
CA ILE A 167 0.13 13.74 -3.49
C ILE A 167 0.90 13.60 -2.18
N GLN A 168 2.22 13.65 -2.26
CA GLN A 168 3.08 13.68 -1.08
C GLN A 168 4.06 14.84 -1.19
N SER A 169 4.14 15.68 -0.16
CA SER A 169 5.12 16.76 -0.10
C SER A 169 6.53 16.24 0.17
N ASN A 170 7.50 16.72 -0.61
CA ASN A 170 8.93 16.53 -0.39
C ASN A 170 9.60 17.87 -0.01
N SER A 171 8.82 18.76 0.61
CA SER A 171 9.31 20.03 1.12
C SER A 171 8.42 20.53 2.26
N LYS A 172 8.90 21.51 3.03
CA LYS A 172 8.13 22.11 4.15
C LYS A 172 6.93 22.94 3.71
N SER A 173 6.80 23.25 2.42
CA SER A 173 5.66 23.98 1.91
C SER A 173 5.50 23.68 0.44
N SER A 174 4.38 23.05 0.12
CA SER A 174 4.00 22.73 -1.25
C SER A 174 2.57 23.14 -1.52
N GLU A 175 2.28 23.47 -2.76
CA GLU A 175 0.94 23.87 -3.21
C GLU A 175 0.67 23.23 -4.56
N LEU A 176 -0.53 22.69 -4.71
CA LEU A 176 -1.05 22.16 -5.96
C LEU A 176 -2.40 22.80 -6.24
N ILE A 177 -2.60 23.34 -7.44
CA ILE A 177 -3.91 23.79 -7.91
C ILE A 177 -4.37 22.79 -8.96
N LEU A 178 -5.44 22.08 -8.64
CA LEU A 178 -6.17 21.18 -9.53
C LEU A 178 -7.28 21.95 -10.23
N GLY A 179 -7.48 21.68 -11.51
CA GLY A 179 -8.66 22.11 -12.26
C GLY A 179 -9.42 20.91 -12.79
N GLY A 180 -10.72 21.09 -13.03
CA GLY A 180 -11.53 20.02 -13.61
C GLY A 180 -12.95 19.95 -13.07
N ASP A 181 -13.56 18.79 -13.25
CA ASP A 181 -14.87 18.44 -12.71
C ASP A 181 -14.77 18.10 -11.21
N ILE A 182 -14.44 19.11 -10.40
CA ILE A 182 -14.23 18.96 -8.95
C ILE A 182 -15.34 19.66 -8.18
N LYS A 183 -15.97 18.91 -7.28
CA LYS A 183 -16.98 19.42 -6.34
C LYS A 183 -16.47 19.33 -4.91
N GLY A 184 -17.04 20.13 -4.03
CA GLY A 184 -16.81 20.06 -2.59
C GLY A 184 -17.39 21.27 -1.88
N LEU A 185 -17.61 21.17 -0.57
CA LEU A 185 -18.18 22.26 0.22
C LEU A 185 -17.08 23.22 0.70
N GLN A 186 -17.33 24.52 0.63
CA GLN A 186 -16.42 25.51 1.23
C GLN A 186 -16.24 25.24 2.73
N GLY A 187 -14.98 25.17 3.17
CA GLY A 187 -14.63 24.85 4.56
C GLY A 187 -14.58 23.36 4.89
N SER A 188 -14.98 22.48 3.97
CA SER A 188 -14.77 21.04 4.11
C SER A 188 -13.37 20.65 3.62
N LYS A 189 -12.72 19.69 4.32
CA LYS A 189 -11.52 19.01 3.84
C LYS A 189 -11.85 17.85 2.87
N ALA A 190 -13.13 17.64 2.58
CA ALA A 190 -13.61 16.59 1.70
C ALA A 190 -13.66 17.10 0.25
N ILE A 191 -13.06 16.36 -0.68
CA ILE A 191 -13.23 16.60 -2.11
C ILE A 191 -14.17 15.52 -2.61
N GLU A 192 -15.18 15.91 -3.38
CA GLU A 192 -16.05 14.97 -4.07
C GLU A 192 -15.63 14.90 -5.53
N LEU A 193 -15.07 13.75 -5.89
CA LEU A 193 -14.71 13.41 -7.27
C LEU A 193 -15.57 12.22 -7.69
N ASP A 194 -15.95 12.20 -8.96
CA ASP A 194 -16.55 11.03 -9.59
C ASP A 194 -15.47 10.31 -10.42
N VAL A 195 -15.69 9.03 -10.71
CA VAL A 195 -14.81 8.24 -11.58
C VAL A 195 -14.63 8.91 -12.95
N GLN A 196 -15.68 9.57 -13.46
CA GLN A 196 -15.64 10.26 -14.75
C GLN A 196 -15.02 11.66 -14.68
N SER A 197 -14.69 12.18 -13.49
CA SER A 197 -14.13 13.52 -13.32
C SER A 197 -12.83 13.67 -14.11
N LYS A 198 -12.74 14.73 -14.92
CA LYS A 198 -11.49 15.09 -15.62
C LYS A 198 -10.70 16.06 -14.77
N ILE A 199 -9.63 15.59 -14.15
CA ILE A 199 -8.77 16.39 -13.27
C ILE A 199 -7.43 16.63 -13.95
N HIS A 200 -6.94 17.87 -13.93
CA HIS A 200 -5.61 18.24 -14.40
C HIS A 200 -4.92 19.17 -13.40
N ILE A 201 -3.59 19.14 -13.39
CA ILE A 201 -2.79 20.06 -12.58
C ILE A 201 -2.69 21.39 -13.33
N LYS A 202 -3.26 22.47 -12.76
CA LYS A 202 -3.14 23.83 -13.27
C LYS A 202 -1.83 24.49 -12.85
N LYS A 203 -1.41 24.28 -11.60
CA LYS A 203 -0.22 24.88 -11.02
C LYS A 203 0.37 24.01 -9.94
N GLN A 204 1.71 24.01 -9.85
CA GLN A 204 2.46 23.36 -8.78
C GLN A 204 3.52 24.33 -8.25
N ARG A 205 3.67 24.38 -6.92
CA ARG A 205 4.77 25.07 -6.23
C ARG A 205 5.34 24.15 -5.15
N GLY A 206 6.66 24.22 -4.98
CA GLY A 206 7.37 23.32 -4.06
C GLY A 206 7.68 21.97 -4.71
N ASN A 207 8.29 21.08 -3.93
CA ASN A 207 8.63 19.74 -4.37
C ASN A 207 7.55 18.77 -3.87
N VAL A 208 6.85 18.14 -4.81
CA VAL A 208 5.79 17.16 -4.53
C VAL A 208 5.97 15.94 -5.42
N PHE A 209 5.72 14.78 -4.84
CA PHE A 209 5.43 13.57 -5.59
C PHE A 209 3.94 13.53 -5.90
N ILE A 210 3.58 13.24 -7.15
CA ILE A 210 2.18 13.18 -7.59
C ILE A 210 1.94 11.92 -8.43
N LYS A 211 0.97 11.12 -8.00
CA LYS A 211 0.24 10.21 -8.88
C LYS A 211 -0.99 10.93 -9.39
N ASN A 212 -0.98 11.26 -10.66
CA ASN A 212 -2.11 11.89 -11.33
C ASN A 212 -3.37 11.02 -11.22
N TRP A 213 -4.54 11.64 -11.47
CA TRP A 213 -5.82 10.96 -11.58
C TRP A 213 -5.79 9.86 -12.65
N SER A 214 -5.39 8.66 -12.25
CA SER A 214 -5.03 7.56 -13.15
C SER A 214 -5.96 6.38 -12.94
N ASP A 215 -6.15 5.61 -14.02
CA ASP A 215 -6.95 4.39 -14.02
C ASP A 215 -6.22 3.20 -13.38
N ASP A 216 -6.99 2.27 -12.82
CA ASP A 216 -6.57 0.93 -12.38
C ASP A 216 -5.30 0.94 -11.50
N VAL A 217 -5.31 1.77 -10.46
CA VAL A 217 -4.15 1.98 -9.59
C VAL A 217 -4.21 1.02 -8.41
N THR A 218 -3.22 0.14 -8.28
CA THR A 218 -3.04 -0.65 -7.06
C THR A 218 -2.61 0.26 -5.91
N VAL A 219 -3.46 0.38 -4.90
CA VAL A 219 -3.28 1.32 -3.78
C VAL A 219 -2.87 0.63 -2.48
N PHE A 220 -3.37 -0.58 -2.24
CA PHE A 220 -3.05 -1.38 -1.05
C PHE A 220 -2.76 -2.82 -1.41
N MET A 221 -2.08 -3.51 -0.49
CA MET A 221 -1.87 -4.95 -0.53
C MET A 221 -2.08 -5.57 0.85
N ASP A 222 -2.40 -6.86 0.90
CA ASP A 222 -2.18 -7.67 2.09
C ASP A 222 -1.05 -8.66 1.80
N VAL A 223 -0.23 -8.92 2.81
CA VAL A 223 0.89 -9.84 2.69
C VAL A 223 0.96 -10.81 3.87
N VAL A 224 1.51 -11.99 3.60
CA VAL A 224 1.96 -12.95 4.61
C VAL A 224 3.47 -13.11 4.53
N ARG A 225 4.11 -13.29 5.68
CA ARG A 225 5.55 -13.55 5.77
C ARG A 225 5.81 -15.05 5.71
N PHE A 226 6.84 -15.44 4.99
CA PHE A 226 7.35 -16.82 5.05
C PHE A 226 8.20 -17.00 6.32
N LYS A 227 7.84 -17.99 7.14
CA LYS A 227 8.56 -18.32 8.37
C LYS A 227 9.02 -19.78 8.32
N LYS A 228 10.31 -20.02 8.53
CA LYS A 228 10.85 -21.38 8.66
C LYS A 228 10.47 -21.94 10.04
N LYS A 229 9.75 -23.06 10.04
CA LYS A 229 9.47 -23.87 11.22
C LYS A 229 10.40 -25.06 11.23
N VAL A 230 11.35 -25.06 12.17
CA VAL A 230 12.28 -26.16 12.39
C VAL A 230 11.70 -27.09 13.45
N PHE A 231 11.41 -28.34 13.07
CA PHE A 231 10.99 -29.33 14.05
C PHE A 231 12.23 -29.91 14.73
N GLY A 232 12.52 -29.47 15.95
CA GLY A 232 13.56 -30.09 16.76
C GLY A 232 13.17 -31.53 17.08
N ARG A 233 13.99 -32.51 16.68
CA ARG A 233 13.93 -33.83 17.32
C ARG A 233 14.23 -33.62 18.80
N LYS A 234 13.32 -34.06 19.69
CA LYS A 234 13.63 -34.15 21.13
C LYS A 234 15.01 -34.81 21.26
N LYS A 235 15.94 -34.16 21.96
CA LYS A 235 17.22 -34.77 22.34
C LYS A 235 16.91 -36.07 23.09
N SER A 236 16.98 -37.19 22.39
CA SER A 236 17.29 -38.47 23.01
C SER A 236 18.68 -38.31 23.60
N HIS A 237 18.81 -38.59 24.89
CA HIS A 237 19.94 -38.20 25.73
C HIS A 237 21.23 -38.99 25.47
N LEU A 238 21.45 -39.50 24.26
CA LEU A 238 22.58 -40.37 23.94
C LEU A 238 23.16 -39.99 22.57
N THR A 239 24.49 -39.81 22.57
CA THR A 239 25.41 -39.51 21.47
C THR A 239 25.47 -38.06 20.98
N GLU A 240 26.55 -37.39 21.40
CA GLU A 240 27.08 -36.14 20.85
C GLU A 240 27.69 -36.41 19.48
N GLU A 241 26.92 -36.23 18.41
CA GLU A 241 27.49 -35.95 17.09
C GLU A 241 27.18 -34.50 16.70
N PRO A 242 28.09 -33.81 16.00
CA PRO A 242 27.86 -32.44 15.55
C PRO A 242 26.69 -32.42 14.56
N PHE A 243 25.58 -31.81 14.97
CA PHE A 243 24.40 -31.63 14.15
C PHE A 243 24.75 -30.76 12.92
N LEU A 244 24.83 -31.38 11.74
CA LEU A 244 24.70 -30.65 10.49
C LEU A 244 23.23 -30.30 10.30
N ASP A 245 22.91 -29.03 10.48
CA ASP A 245 21.57 -28.41 10.52
C ASP A 245 20.82 -28.40 9.16
N ASN A 246 21.16 -29.32 8.26
CA ASN A 246 20.79 -29.32 6.85
C ASN A 246 20.03 -30.57 6.42
N ASP A 247 19.16 -31.14 7.27
CA ASP A 247 18.15 -32.08 6.79
C ASP A 247 16.90 -31.30 6.32
N PRO A 248 16.72 -31.07 5.00
CA PRO A 248 15.56 -30.36 4.47
C PRO A 248 14.24 -31.06 4.76
N SER A 249 14.25 -32.33 5.20
CA SER A 249 13.03 -33.05 5.62
C SER A 249 12.46 -32.60 6.97
N LEU A 250 13.20 -31.79 7.75
CA LEU A 250 12.80 -31.35 9.10
C LEU A 250 12.34 -29.88 9.18
N SER A 251 12.33 -29.17 8.05
CA SER A 251 11.86 -27.78 8.00
C SER A 251 10.63 -27.63 7.11
N SER A 252 9.61 -26.94 7.64
CA SER A 252 8.43 -26.51 6.88
C SER A 252 8.32 -25.00 6.87
N ILE A 253 7.58 -24.48 5.90
CA ILE A 253 7.23 -23.08 5.74
C ILE A 253 5.86 -22.87 6.38
N GLU A 254 5.78 -21.83 7.21
CA GLU A 254 4.57 -21.29 7.78
C GLU A 254 4.32 -19.89 7.19
N LEU A 255 3.10 -19.65 6.71
CA LEU A 255 2.66 -18.35 6.23
C LEU A 255 2.06 -17.57 7.41
N GLU A 256 2.83 -16.60 7.92
CA GLU A 256 2.44 -15.76 9.05
C GLU A 256 1.76 -14.48 8.54
N VAL A 257 0.51 -14.24 8.95
CA VAL A 257 -0.18 -12.98 8.63
C VAL A 257 0.56 -11.80 9.24
N VAL A 258 0.85 -10.78 8.43
CA VAL A 258 1.49 -9.57 8.93
C VAL A 258 0.46 -8.69 9.64
N ASN A 259 0.67 -8.46 10.92
CA ASN A 259 -0.16 -7.54 11.69
C ASN A 259 0.22 -6.08 11.39
N ILE A 260 -0.77 -5.22 11.14
CA ILE A 260 -0.58 -3.79 10.87
C ILE A 260 0.20 -3.07 11.98
N GLY A 261 0.07 -3.50 13.25
CA GLY A 261 0.87 -3.00 14.35
C GLY A 261 2.38 -3.17 14.14
N GLU A 262 2.83 -4.15 13.36
CA GLU A 262 4.25 -4.32 13.00
C GLU A 262 4.74 -3.26 12.00
N VAL A 263 3.82 -2.74 11.19
CA VAL A 263 4.05 -1.67 10.20
C VAL A 263 4.13 -0.33 10.93
N ILE A 264 3.14 -0.05 11.80
CA ILE A 264 3.06 1.18 12.60
C ILE A 264 4.27 1.30 13.54
N ASN A 265 4.57 0.23 14.29
CA ASN A 265 5.64 0.24 15.30
C ASN A 265 7.03 -0.05 14.70
N ALA A 266 7.19 0.03 13.38
CA ALA A 266 8.51 -0.07 12.79
C ALA A 266 9.39 1.10 13.22
N LYS A 267 10.21 0.92 14.26
CA LYS A 267 11.24 1.92 14.63
C LYS A 267 12.18 2.15 13.44
N LEU A 268 12.59 3.40 13.30
CA LEU A 268 13.55 3.88 12.30
C LEU A 268 14.97 3.69 12.77
#